data_AF-A0A022RL04-F1
#
_entry.id   AF-A0A022RL04-F1
#
_cell.length_a   1.000
_cell.length_b   1.000
_cell.length_c   1.000
_cell.angle_alpha   90.00
_cell.angle_beta   90.00
_cell.angle_gamma   90.00
#
_symmetry.space_group_name_H-M   'P 1'
#
loop_
_entity.id
_entity.type
_entity.pdbx_description
1 polymer ?
#
loop_
_entity_poly.entity_id
_entity_poly.type
_entity_poly.pdbx_seq_one_letter_code
_entity_poly.pdbx_strand_id
1 'polypeptide(L)' 'FLVELANYLYDQLCSVPNVRVYGPAPSRTVERAALCSFNVDDIHPTDIATFLDQQCCD' A
#
# COMPACT_ATOMS: atom_id res chain seq x y z
N PHE A 1 5.07 -16.92 -4.45
CA PHE A 1 4.85 -16.40 -3.09
C PHE A 1 5.00 -14.89 -3.01
N LEU A 2 6.18 -14.29 -3.24
CA LEU A 2 6.33 -12.83 -3.12
C LEU A 2 5.45 -12.02 -4.08
N VAL A 3 5.32 -12.48 -5.33
CA VAL A 3 4.46 -11.82 -6.34
C VAL A 3 2.97 -11.86 -5.95
N GLU A 4 2.52 -12.98 -5.37
CA GLU A 4 1.14 -13.12 -4.91
C GLU A 4 0.84 -12.19 -3.73
N LEU A 5 1.78 -12.08 -2.78
CA LEU A 5 1.66 -11.15 -1.66
C LEU A 5 1.70 -9.69 -2.11
N ALA A 6 2.55 -9.36 -3.10
CA ALA A 6 2.62 -8.02 -3.68
C ALA A 6 1.30 -7.64 -4.38
N ASN A 7 0.71 -8.56 -5.14
CA ASN A 7 -0.58 -8.35 -5.79
C ASN A 7 -1.70 -8.20 -4.77
N TYR A 8 -1.75 -9.06 -3.75
CA TYR A 8 -2.74 -8.98 -2.68
C TYR A 8 -2.64 -7.64 -1.93
N LEU A 9 -1.43 -7.21 -1.56
CA LEU A 9 -1.21 -5.93 -0.89
C LEU A 9 -1.64 -4.75 -1.76
N TYR A 10 -1.34 -4.78 -3.06
CA TYR A 10 -1.77 -3.75 -4.01
C TYR A 10 -3.30 -3.67 -4.12
N ASP A 11 -3.97 -4.82 -4.26
CA ASP A 11 -5.43 -4.91 -4.39
C ASP A 11 -6.13 -4.43 -3.11
N GLN A 12 -5.63 -4.83 -1.93
CA GLN A 12 -6.16 -4.36 -0.65
C GLN A 12 -6.00 -2.85 -0.49
N LEU A 13 -4.83 -2.29 -0.80
CA LEU A 13 -4.61 -0.84 -0.75
C LEU A 13 -5.53 -0.08 -1.71
N CYS A 14 -5.73 -0.58 -2.94
CA CYS A 14 -6.62 0.05 -3.92
C CYS A 14 -8.11 -0.05 -3.54
N SER A 15 -8.49 -0.99 -2.68
CA SER A 15 -9.87 -1.13 -2.19
C SER A 15 -10.24 -0.07 -1.14
N VAL A 16 -9.24 0.57 -0.52
CA VAL A 16 -9.45 1.61 0.49
C VAL A 16 -9.77 2.92 -0.24
N PRO A 17 -10.91 3.58 0.07
CA PRO A 17 -11.26 4.85 -0.55
C PRO A 17 -10.22 5.91 -0.22
N ASN A 18 -9.98 6.83 -1.15
CA ASN A 18 -9.03 7.94 -1.01
C ASN A 18 -7.56 7.53 -0.88
N VAL A 19 -7.22 6.25 -1.07
CA VAL A 19 -5.83 5.79 -1.16
C VAL A 19 -5.35 5.91 -2.61
N ARG A 20 -4.22 6.59 -2.79
CA ARG A 20 -3.50 6.66 -4.05
C ARG A 20 -2.19 5.90 -3.94
N VAL A 21 -2.14 4.72 -4.58
CA VAL A 21 -0.91 3.93 -4.71
C VAL A 21 -0.06 4.44 -5.88
N TYR A 22 1.23 4.65 -5.64
CA TYR A 22 2.18 5.10 -6.64
C TYR A 22 2.79 3.93 -7.43
N GLY A 23 3.20 4.22 -8.66
CA GLY A 23 3.84 3.29 -9.60
C GLY A 23 2.86 2.57 -10.54
N PRO A 24 3.37 1.76 -11.47
CA PRO A 24 2.55 1.04 -12.46
C PRO A 24 1.74 -0.09 -11.82
N ALA A 25 0.49 -0.32 -12.22
CA ALA A 25 -0.29 -1.44 -11.70
C ALA A 25 0.39 -2.80 -12.01
N PRO A 26 0.30 -3.79 -11.09
CA PRO A 26 0.82 -5.12 -11.35
C PRO A 26 0.16 -5.71 -12.60
N SER A 27 0.95 -6.27 -13.50
CA SER A 27 0.47 -6.89 -14.74
C SER A 27 1.37 -8.04 -15.15
N ARG A 28 0.97 -8.81 -16.17
CA ARG A 28 1.77 -9.93 -16.69
C ARG A 28 3.18 -9.54 -17.14
N THR A 29 3.42 -8.26 -17.44
CA THR A 29 4.70 -7.72 -17.91
C THR A 29 5.39 -6.81 -16.90
N VAL A 30 4.73 -6.51 -15.77
CA VAL A 30 5.25 -5.61 -14.73
C VAL A 30 5.22 -6.36 -13.40
N GLU A 31 6.37 -6.88 -13.01
CA GLU A 31 6.58 -7.46 -11.69
C GLU A 31 6.84 -6.34 -10.68
N ARG A 32 6.00 -6.28 -9.63
CA ARG A 32 6.22 -5.40 -8.48
C ARG A 32 6.96 -6.14 -7.38
N ALA A 33 7.86 -5.43 -6.70
CA ALA A 33 8.34 -5.84 -5.39
C ALA A 33 7.19 -5.83 -4.38
N ALA A 34 7.32 -6.56 -3.27
CA ALA A 34 6.34 -6.57 -2.18
C ALA A 34 6.39 -5.28 -1.34
N LEU A 35 6.31 -4.12 -2.01
CA LEU A 35 6.23 -2.79 -1.42
C LEU A 35 5.25 -1.93 -2.22
N CYS A 36 4.51 -1.07 -1.54
CA CYS A 36 3.67 -0.05 -2.17
C CYS A 36 3.87 1.28 -1.45
N SER A 37 4.32 2.30 -2.19
CA SER A 37 4.24 3.68 -1.72
C SER A 37 2.83 4.20 -2.01
N PHE A 38 2.18 4.80 -1.02
CA PHE A 38 0.84 5.34 -1.16
C PHE A 38 0.66 6.61 -0.35
N ASN A 39 -0.32 7.43 -0.73
CA ASN A 39 -0.85 8.52 0.09
C ASN A 39 -2.35 8.29 0.30
N VAL A 40 -2.90 8.84 1.38
CA VAL A 40 -4.34 8.97 1.58
C VAL A 40 -4.69 10.44 1.40
N ASP A 41 -5.75 10.76 0.66
CA ASP A 41 -6.18 12.15 0.51
C ASP A 41 -6.50 12.78 1.88
N ASP A 42 -6.11 14.05 2.04
CA ASP A 42 -6.31 14.85 3.25
C ASP A 42 -5.62 14.34 4.54
N ILE A 43 -4.72 13.33 4.45
CA ILE A 43 -3.96 12.83 5.60
C ILE A 43 -2.45 12.89 5.32
N HIS A 44 -1.68 13.44 6.27
CA HIS A 44 -0.23 13.44 6.16
C HIS A 44 0.33 12.02 6.40
N PRO A 45 1.30 11.56 5.58
CA PRO A 45 1.84 10.20 5.69
C PRO A 45 2.49 9.91 7.05
N THR A 46 3.02 10.94 7.73
CA THR A 46 3.59 10.80 9.08
C THR A 46 2.55 10.46 10.14
N ASP A 47 1.33 11.00 10.04
CA ASP A 47 0.25 10.71 10.99
C ASP A 47 -0.20 9.26 10.86
N ILE A 48 -0.31 8.77 9.61
CA ILE A 48 -0.61 7.36 9.31
C ILE A 48 0.49 6.44 9.85
N ALA A 49 1.75 6.77 9.59
CA ALA A 49 2.87 5.97 10.05
C ALA A 49 2.90 5.89 11.58
N THR A 50 2.66 7.01 12.26
CA THR A 50 2.60 7.09 13.73
C THR A 50 1.45 6.25 14.28
N PHE A 51 0.27 6.35 13.66
CA PHE A 51 -0.90 5.57 14.07
C PHE A 51 -0.69 4.06 13.87
N LEU A 52 -0.15 3.65 12.73
CA LEU A 52 0.15 2.24 12.45
C LEU A 52 1.19 1.68 13.43
N ASP A 53 2.21 2.45 13.78
CA ASP A 53 3.25 2.05 14.74
C ASP A 53 2.67 1.84 16.15
N GLN A 54 1.77 2.73 16.58
CA GLN A 54 1.03 2.58 17.85
C GLN A 54 0.20 1.30 17.87
N GLN A 55 -0.59 1.03 16.82
CA GLN A 55 -1.41 -0.18 16.72
C GLN A 55 -0.59 -1.47 16.64
N CYS A 56 0.68 -1.40 16.22
CA CYS A 56 1.56 -2.57 16.17
C CYS A 56 2.13 -2.95 17.54
N CYS A 57 2.14 -2.02 18.50
CA CYS A 57 2.65 -2.26 19.86
C CYS A 57 1.55 -2.69 20.86
N ASP A 58 0.28 -2.63 20.45
CA ASP A 58 -0.87 -3.18 21.19
C ASP A 58 -1.14 -4.66 20.79
#